data_AF-A0A497GEU8-F1
#
_entry.id   AF-A0A497GEU8-F1
#
_cell.length_a   1.000
_cell.length_b   1.000
_cell.length_c   1.000
_cell.angle_alpha   90.00
_cell.angle_beta   90.00
_cell.angle_gamma   90.00
#
_symmetry.space_group_name_H-M   'P 1'
#
loop_
_entity.id
_entity.type
_entity.pdbx_description
1 polymer ?
#
loop_
_entity_poly.entity_id
_entity_poly.type
_entity_poly.pdbx_seq_one_letter_code
_entity_poly.pdbx_strand_id
1 'polypeptide(L)'
;MDGRDIKKHFKLGDRKLHDSLVEEQTKLLITYKDIEGLPDWPLHIDLKESQIIIKDFIGRITEELAEAEEYYRNGDFTIEAHGELAEEELIDALHFFLNLLIVVGPSKIYPTPRIITLPEQDQDSTLTECLSNLYYELNIARNDLKNKPWKQSEVQTNKESFYKHIFLAGYWFSVLFSSVLSWDDEKLWTEYMKKHTINKFRQQSNY
;
A
#
# COMPACT_ATOMS: atom_id res chain seq x y z
N MET A 1 -13.17 4.82 21.78
CA MET A 1 -13.19 6.15 21.12
C MET A 1 -14.31 6.09 20.09
N ASP A 2 -15.30 6.99 20.14
CA ASP A 2 -16.46 6.99 19.25
C ASP A 2 -16.03 7.36 17.81
N GLY A 3 -16.45 6.60 16.80
CA GLY A 3 -16.12 6.83 15.38
C GLY A 3 -16.51 8.21 14.86
N ARG A 4 -17.41 8.91 15.57
CA ARG A 4 -17.83 10.29 15.26
C ARG A 4 -16.83 11.36 15.67
N ASP A 5 -15.94 11.09 16.63
CA ASP A 5 -14.90 12.03 17.06
C ASP A 5 -13.67 12.02 16.15
N ILE A 6 -13.44 10.91 15.44
CA ILE A 6 -12.30 10.72 14.53
C ILE A 6 -12.39 11.65 13.31
N LYS A 7 -13.59 11.78 12.69
CA LYS A 7 -13.80 12.63 11.50
C LYS A 7 -13.51 14.11 11.73
N LYS A 8 -13.58 14.61 12.98
CA LYS A 8 -13.25 16.01 13.30
C LYS A 8 -11.74 16.27 13.39
N HIS A 9 -10.93 15.24 13.63
CA HIS A 9 -9.50 15.39 13.90
C HIS A 9 -8.62 15.24 12.66
N PHE A 10 -9.10 14.56 11.61
CA PHE A 10 -8.32 14.26 10.41
C PHE A 10 -8.89 14.95 9.16
N LYS A 11 -8.84 16.27 9.10
CA LYS A 11 -9.16 17.01 7.86
C LYS A 11 -7.92 17.21 6.99
N LEU A 12 -8.06 17.00 5.69
CA LEU A 12 -6.95 17.08 4.72
C LEU A 12 -6.38 18.51 4.53
N GLY A 13 -7.20 19.54 4.75
CA GLY A 13 -6.81 20.95 4.52
C GLY A 13 -6.44 21.22 3.06
N ASP A 14 -5.69 22.30 2.80
CA ASP A 14 -5.26 22.70 1.43
C ASP A 14 -4.08 21.86 0.88
N ARG A 15 -3.68 20.79 1.58
CA ARG A 15 -2.57 19.91 1.13
C ARG A 15 -3.07 18.87 0.14
N LYS A 16 -2.21 18.51 -0.83
CA LYS A 16 -2.48 17.37 -1.72
C LYS A 16 -2.46 16.07 -0.90
N LEU A 17 -3.46 15.21 -1.11
CA LEU A 17 -3.60 13.92 -0.40
C LEU A 17 -2.31 13.10 -0.43
N HIS A 18 -1.76 12.95 -1.64
CA HIS A 18 -0.49 12.31 -1.92
C HIS A 18 0.62 12.70 -0.94
N ASP A 19 0.87 14.01 -0.78
CA ASP A 19 1.98 14.51 0.01
C ASP A 19 1.77 14.22 1.50
N SER A 20 0.51 14.28 1.94
CA SER A 20 0.13 14.01 3.34
C SER A 20 0.29 12.53 3.70
N LEU A 21 -0.12 11.62 2.81
CA LEU A 21 0.06 10.17 3.01
C LEU A 21 1.54 9.79 3.11
N VAL A 22 2.37 10.29 2.19
CA VAL A 22 3.82 10.00 2.20
C VAL A 22 4.49 10.61 3.43
N GLU A 23 4.14 11.83 3.82
CA GLU A 23 4.69 12.48 5.01
C GLU A 23 4.38 11.68 6.29
N GLU A 24 3.12 11.28 6.48
CA GLU A 24 2.70 10.52 7.66
C GLU A 24 3.26 9.10 7.67
N GLN A 25 3.31 8.42 6.52
CA GLN A 25 3.94 7.10 6.44
C GLN A 25 5.43 7.17 6.77
N THR A 26 6.13 8.20 6.29
CA THR A 26 7.56 8.36 6.57
C THR A 26 7.83 8.46 8.08
N LYS A 27 6.95 9.12 8.84
CA LYS A 27 7.05 9.20 10.31
C LYS A 27 6.95 7.83 10.98
N LEU A 28 6.02 6.97 10.52
CA LEU A 28 5.92 5.59 11.01
C LEU A 28 7.13 4.75 10.61
N LEU A 29 7.57 4.88 9.36
CA LEU A 29 8.66 4.07 8.82
C LEU A 29 10.00 4.38 9.50
N ILE A 30 10.24 5.63 9.92
CA ILE A 30 11.43 5.99 10.72
C ILE A 30 11.46 5.21 12.05
N THR A 31 10.34 5.13 12.75
CA THR A 31 10.26 4.37 14.01
C THR A 31 10.43 2.87 13.72
N TYR A 32 9.80 2.40 12.64
CA TYR A 32 9.85 1.00 12.23
C TYR A 32 11.25 0.54 11.82
N LYS A 33 12.02 1.43 11.18
CA LYS A 33 13.42 1.21 10.81
C LYS A 33 14.26 0.80 11.99
N ASP A 34 14.11 1.49 13.13
CA ASP A 34 14.88 1.20 14.33
C ASP A 34 14.48 -0.15 14.94
N ILE A 35 13.19 -0.51 14.86
CA ILE A 35 12.65 -1.78 15.36
C ILE A 35 13.13 -2.97 14.52
N GLU A 36 13.04 -2.89 13.20
CA GLU A 36 13.37 -4.00 12.29
C GLU A 36 14.81 -4.00 11.77
N GLY A 37 15.60 -2.97 12.12
CA GLY A 37 16.98 -2.83 11.64
C GLY A 37 17.06 -2.57 10.13
N LEU A 38 16.12 -1.79 9.58
CA LEU A 38 16.13 -1.46 8.16
C LEU A 38 17.31 -0.51 7.82
N PRO A 39 17.93 -0.65 6.63
CA PRO A 39 18.98 0.26 6.19
C PRO A 39 18.42 1.64 5.82
N ASP A 40 19.32 2.60 5.58
CA ASP A 40 18.94 3.89 4.99
C ASP A 40 18.32 3.69 3.60
N TRP A 41 17.27 4.47 3.30
CA TRP A 41 16.64 4.55 1.99
C TRP A 41 17.11 5.81 1.22
N PRO A 42 17.08 5.81 -0.12
CA PRO A 42 16.51 4.79 -1.01
C PRO A 42 17.38 3.54 -1.15
N LEU A 43 16.73 2.37 -1.19
CA LEU A 43 17.38 1.08 -1.39
C LEU A 43 17.88 0.95 -2.83
N HIS A 44 19.11 0.45 -2.97
CA HIS A 44 19.65 0.14 -4.29
C HIS A 44 19.09 -1.21 -4.78
N ILE A 45 18.16 -1.17 -5.73
CA ILE A 45 17.37 -2.33 -6.19
C ILE A 45 18.19 -3.50 -6.75
N ASP A 46 19.41 -3.27 -7.24
CA ASP A 46 20.26 -4.37 -7.72
C ASP A 46 20.95 -5.14 -6.58
N LEU A 47 21.03 -4.59 -5.36
CA LEU A 47 21.69 -5.28 -4.26
C LEU A 47 20.82 -6.42 -3.74
N LYS A 48 21.44 -7.57 -3.46
CA LYS A 48 20.75 -8.76 -2.96
C LYS A 48 20.00 -8.47 -1.66
N GLU A 49 20.61 -7.75 -0.75
CA GLU A 49 20.08 -7.38 0.56
C GLU A 49 18.84 -6.47 0.42
N SER A 50 18.94 -5.46 -0.44
CA SER A 50 17.79 -4.60 -0.79
C SER A 50 16.62 -5.41 -1.35
N GLN A 51 16.89 -6.35 -2.26
CA GLN A 51 15.83 -7.16 -2.86
C GLN A 51 15.12 -8.07 -1.86
N ILE A 52 15.79 -8.51 -0.79
CA ILE A 52 15.13 -9.28 0.28
C ILE A 52 14.06 -8.40 0.95
N ILE A 53 14.43 -7.17 1.33
CA ILE A 53 13.53 -6.21 1.98
C ILE A 53 12.39 -5.79 1.05
N ILE A 54 12.68 -5.49 -0.22
CA ILE A 54 11.66 -5.09 -1.20
C ILE A 54 10.66 -6.23 -1.44
N LYS A 55 11.14 -7.49 -1.53
CA LYS A 55 10.27 -8.66 -1.68
C LYS A 55 9.41 -8.92 -0.46
N ASP A 56 9.93 -8.60 0.73
CA ASP A 56 9.22 -8.71 1.98
C ASP A 56 8.07 -7.71 2.03
N PHE A 57 8.32 -6.42 1.73
CA PHE A 57 7.24 -5.43 1.60
C PHE A 57 6.19 -5.85 0.56
N ILE A 58 6.60 -6.32 -0.62
CA ILE A 58 5.63 -6.83 -1.61
C ILE A 58 4.83 -8.01 -1.05
N GLY A 59 5.49 -8.92 -0.32
CA GLY A 59 4.84 -10.06 0.34
C GLY A 59 3.75 -9.61 1.32
N ARG A 60 4.06 -8.66 2.19
CA ARG A 60 3.11 -8.10 3.16
C ARG A 60 1.91 -7.44 2.46
N ILE A 61 2.15 -6.64 1.42
CA ILE A 61 1.04 -6.07 0.63
C ILE A 61 0.14 -7.18 0.07
N THR A 62 0.73 -8.24 -0.50
CA THR A 62 -0.06 -9.35 -1.05
C THR A 62 -0.80 -10.15 0.01
N GLU A 63 -0.29 -10.22 1.24
CA GLU A 63 -0.93 -10.88 2.38
C GLU A 63 -2.17 -10.10 2.82
N GLU A 64 -2.04 -8.80 3.06
CA GLU A 64 -3.17 -7.93 3.44
C GLU A 64 -4.28 -7.89 2.35
N LEU A 65 -3.89 -7.88 1.06
CA LEU A 65 -4.87 -7.97 -0.03
C LEU A 65 -5.62 -9.31 -0.04
N ALA A 66 -4.97 -10.39 0.38
CA ALA A 66 -5.60 -11.71 0.47
C ALA A 66 -6.54 -11.81 1.68
N GLU A 67 -6.21 -11.18 2.79
CA GLU A 67 -7.10 -11.06 3.95
C GLU A 67 -8.36 -10.25 3.59
N ALA A 68 -8.20 -9.13 2.88
CA ALA A 68 -9.35 -8.38 2.34
C ALA A 68 -10.23 -9.23 1.41
N GLU A 69 -9.61 -10.01 0.53
CA GLU A 69 -10.31 -10.93 -0.38
C GLU A 69 -11.04 -12.05 0.39
N GLU A 70 -10.43 -12.56 1.47
CA GLU A 70 -11.03 -13.57 2.32
C GLU A 70 -12.32 -13.06 2.96
N TYR A 71 -12.31 -11.84 3.52
CA TYR A 71 -13.52 -11.23 4.07
C TYR A 71 -14.61 -11.05 3.01
N TYR A 72 -14.24 -10.67 1.78
CA TYR A 72 -15.17 -10.57 0.66
C TYR A 72 -15.73 -11.92 0.20
N ARG A 73 -14.94 -12.99 0.23
CA ARG A 73 -15.36 -14.32 -0.22
C ARG A 73 -16.14 -15.10 0.85
N ASN A 74 -15.79 -14.92 2.12
CA ASN A 74 -16.38 -15.65 3.24
C ASN A 74 -17.60 -14.94 3.85
N GLY A 75 -17.76 -13.63 3.59
CA GLY A 75 -18.94 -12.86 3.94
C GLY A 75 -19.68 -12.39 2.69
N ASP A 76 -20.99 -12.17 2.80
CA ASP A 76 -21.65 -11.24 1.89
C ASP A 76 -21.12 -9.85 2.28
N PHE A 77 -20.42 -9.14 1.38
CA PHE A 77 -19.89 -7.78 1.63
C PHE A 77 -20.98 -6.76 2.05
N THR A 78 -22.24 -7.22 2.05
CA THR A 78 -23.45 -6.55 2.54
C THR A 78 -23.58 -6.54 4.06
N ILE A 79 -22.92 -7.45 4.80
CA ILE A 79 -22.85 -7.37 6.26
C ILE A 79 -21.82 -6.30 6.60
N GLU A 80 -22.30 -5.17 7.10
CA GLU A 80 -21.52 -3.97 7.45
C GLU A 80 -20.18 -4.30 8.14
N ALA A 81 -20.17 -5.24 9.08
CA ALA A 81 -18.96 -5.67 9.78
C ALA A 81 -17.90 -6.35 8.89
N HIS A 82 -18.29 -7.16 7.90
CA HIS A 82 -17.34 -7.80 6.98
C HIS A 82 -16.78 -6.80 5.97
N GLY A 83 -17.60 -5.84 5.54
CA GLY A 83 -17.14 -4.72 4.72
C GLY A 83 -16.10 -3.88 5.45
N GLU A 84 -16.36 -3.50 6.71
CA GLU A 84 -15.41 -2.73 7.53
C GLU A 84 -14.07 -3.45 7.74
N LEU A 85 -14.09 -4.77 7.98
CA LEU A 85 -12.87 -5.57 8.12
C LEU A 85 -12.07 -5.62 6.81
N ALA A 86 -12.74 -5.86 5.68
CA ALA A 86 -12.07 -5.85 4.39
C ALA A 86 -11.48 -4.47 4.05
N GLU A 87 -12.21 -3.38 4.35
CA GLU A 87 -11.71 -2.01 4.19
C GLU A 87 -10.45 -1.76 5.07
N GLU A 88 -10.39 -2.32 6.28
CA GLU A 88 -9.21 -2.23 7.14
C GLU A 88 -7.99 -2.91 6.52
N GLU A 89 -8.12 -4.14 6.01
CA GLU A 89 -6.98 -4.84 5.39
C GLU A 89 -6.53 -4.18 4.07
N LEU A 90 -7.46 -3.58 3.31
CA LEU A 90 -7.10 -2.76 2.15
C LEU A 90 -6.29 -1.51 2.53
N ILE A 91 -6.58 -0.92 3.70
CA ILE A 91 -5.78 0.18 4.24
C ILE A 91 -4.41 -0.32 4.74
N ASP A 92 -4.31 -1.52 5.30
CA ASP A 92 -3.02 -2.11 5.69
C ASP A 92 -2.13 -2.37 4.48
N ALA A 93 -2.72 -2.92 3.41
CA ALA A 93 -2.06 -3.06 2.12
C ALA A 93 -1.53 -1.71 1.59
N LEU A 94 -2.31 -0.63 1.74
CA LEU A 94 -1.88 0.72 1.38
C LEU A 94 -0.72 1.21 2.24
N HIS A 95 -0.73 1.00 3.56
CA HIS A 95 0.39 1.34 4.46
C HIS A 95 1.69 0.66 4.01
N PHE A 96 1.65 -0.65 3.71
CA PHE A 96 2.83 -1.36 3.21
C PHE A 96 3.23 -0.91 1.80
N PHE A 97 2.28 -0.57 0.93
CA PHE A 97 2.59 -0.02 -0.38
C PHE A 97 3.29 1.34 -0.30
N LEU A 98 2.86 2.23 0.60
CA LEU A 98 3.55 3.49 0.85
C LEU A 98 4.96 3.27 1.40
N ASN A 99 5.14 2.30 2.32
CA ASN A 99 6.48 1.91 2.78
C ASN A 99 7.36 1.48 1.59
N LEU A 100 6.84 0.62 0.71
CA LEU A 100 7.52 0.18 -0.50
C LEU A 100 7.95 1.37 -1.36
N LEU A 101 7.06 2.34 -1.62
CA LEU A 101 7.37 3.55 -2.39
C LEU A 101 8.47 4.40 -1.73
N ILE A 102 8.45 4.53 -0.40
CA ILE A 102 9.48 5.30 0.33
C ILE A 102 10.84 4.59 0.24
N VAL A 103 10.89 3.27 0.50
CA VAL A 103 12.16 2.55 0.54
C VAL A 103 12.78 2.38 -0.84
N VAL A 104 11.99 2.20 -1.91
CA VAL A 104 12.56 2.09 -3.28
C VAL A 104 12.91 3.44 -3.90
N GLY A 105 12.51 4.54 -3.27
CA GLY A 105 13.04 5.86 -3.60
C GLY A 105 12.38 6.71 -4.67
N PRO A 106 11.12 6.52 -5.09
CA PRO A 106 10.58 7.46 -6.07
C PRO A 106 9.23 8.08 -5.73
N SER A 107 8.95 8.37 -4.45
CA SER A 107 7.70 9.01 -4.01
C SER A 107 7.31 10.31 -4.75
N LYS A 108 8.23 10.98 -5.46
CA LYS A 108 7.90 12.17 -6.30
C LYS A 108 7.52 11.85 -7.75
N ILE A 109 7.74 10.63 -8.23
CA ILE A 109 7.56 10.23 -9.63
C ILE A 109 6.40 9.21 -9.79
N TYR A 110 5.98 8.57 -8.70
CA TYR A 110 5.06 7.43 -8.72
C TYR A 110 3.71 7.90 -8.20
N PRO A 111 2.60 7.44 -8.78
CA PRO A 111 1.29 7.79 -8.30
C PRO A 111 1.13 7.14 -6.94
N THR A 112 1.35 7.91 -5.87
CA THR A 112 0.74 7.56 -4.59
C THR A 112 -0.76 7.41 -4.84
N PRO A 113 -1.39 6.34 -4.32
CA PRO A 113 -2.82 6.13 -4.50
C PRO A 113 -3.60 7.37 -4.10
N ARG A 114 -4.52 7.78 -4.97
CA ARG A 114 -5.35 8.98 -4.78
C ARG A 114 -6.69 8.75 -5.45
N ILE A 115 -7.72 9.47 -5.04
CA ILE A 115 -8.98 9.42 -5.78
C ILE A 115 -8.77 10.12 -7.13
N ILE A 116 -9.04 9.40 -8.20
CA ILE A 116 -8.94 9.90 -9.58
C ILE A 116 -10.30 9.82 -10.26
N THR A 117 -10.53 10.75 -11.19
CA THR A 117 -11.54 10.53 -12.23
C THR A 117 -11.06 9.40 -13.12
N LEU A 118 -11.79 8.29 -13.09
CA LEU A 118 -11.43 7.09 -13.83
C LEU A 118 -11.81 7.19 -15.30
N PRO A 119 -11.00 6.62 -16.21
CA PRO A 119 -11.45 6.32 -17.56
C PRO A 119 -12.75 5.51 -17.54
N GLU A 120 -13.61 5.70 -18.55
CA GLU A 120 -14.93 5.04 -18.62
C GLU A 120 -14.84 3.52 -18.42
N GLN A 121 -13.83 2.86 -18.99
CA GLN A 121 -13.67 1.41 -18.87
C GLN A 121 -13.36 0.92 -17.45
N ASP A 122 -12.88 1.79 -16.56
CA ASP A 122 -12.47 1.43 -15.20
C ASP A 122 -13.50 1.90 -14.14
N GLN A 123 -14.57 2.59 -14.55
CA GLN A 123 -15.59 3.13 -13.63
C GLN A 123 -16.44 2.03 -12.97
N ASP A 124 -16.65 0.90 -13.66
CA ASP A 124 -17.43 -0.23 -13.18
C ASP A 124 -16.55 -1.43 -12.77
N SER A 125 -15.27 -1.18 -12.44
CA SER A 125 -14.37 -2.25 -11.98
C SER A 125 -14.89 -2.89 -10.69
N THR A 126 -14.77 -4.21 -10.62
CA THR A 126 -15.11 -5.00 -9.44
C THR A 126 -13.92 -5.14 -8.49
N LEU A 127 -14.19 -5.50 -7.23
CA LEU A 127 -13.13 -5.83 -6.27
C LEU A 127 -12.19 -6.91 -6.83
N THR A 128 -12.76 -8.00 -7.35
CA THR A 128 -11.99 -9.13 -7.91
C THR A 128 -11.06 -8.70 -9.03
N GLU A 129 -11.50 -7.80 -9.92
CA GLU A 129 -10.66 -7.26 -11.00
C GLU A 129 -9.53 -6.40 -10.45
N CYS A 130 -9.83 -5.50 -9.51
CA CYS A 130 -8.81 -4.66 -8.88
C CYS A 130 -7.76 -5.49 -8.15
N LEU A 131 -8.19 -6.46 -7.34
CA LEU A 131 -7.29 -7.37 -6.61
C LEU A 131 -6.45 -8.22 -7.56
N SER A 132 -7.06 -8.80 -8.60
CA SER A 132 -6.35 -9.60 -9.60
C SER A 132 -5.24 -8.79 -10.29
N ASN A 133 -5.54 -7.54 -10.66
CA ASN A 133 -4.54 -6.65 -11.24
C ASN A 133 -3.45 -6.25 -10.23
N LEU A 134 -3.81 -5.91 -8.99
CA LEU A 134 -2.83 -5.63 -7.93
C LEU A 134 -1.87 -6.81 -7.73
N TYR A 135 -2.40 -8.03 -7.60
CA TYR A 135 -1.57 -9.23 -7.49
C TYR A 135 -0.67 -9.42 -8.70
N TYR A 136 -1.20 -9.23 -9.91
CA TYR A 136 -0.41 -9.36 -11.13
C TYR A 136 0.75 -8.36 -11.14
N GLU A 137 0.47 -7.06 -10.98
CA GLU A 137 1.47 -6.00 -11.01
C GLU A 137 2.54 -6.20 -9.92
N LEU A 138 2.14 -6.49 -8.69
CA LEU A 138 3.05 -6.74 -7.57
C LEU A 138 3.92 -7.98 -7.79
N ASN A 139 3.35 -9.07 -8.32
CA ASN A 139 4.12 -10.29 -8.57
C ASN A 139 5.10 -10.16 -9.74
N ILE A 140 4.74 -9.40 -10.79
CA ILE A 140 5.69 -9.14 -11.88
C ILE A 140 6.83 -8.24 -11.38
N ALA A 141 6.55 -7.18 -10.62
CA ALA A 141 7.58 -6.38 -9.96
C ALA A 141 8.49 -7.26 -9.08
N ARG A 142 7.91 -8.13 -8.24
CA ARG A 142 8.66 -9.07 -7.41
C ARG A 142 9.51 -10.04 -8.23
N ASN A 143 9.03 -10.45 -9.40
CA ASN A 143 9.75 -11.33 -10.31
C ASN A 143 10.94 -10.63 -10.99
N ASP A 144 10.87 -9.33 -11.24
CA ASP A 144 11.99 -8.55 -11.80
C ASP A 144 13.19 -8.49 -10.84
N LEU A 145 12.95 -8.66 -9.54
CA LEU A 145 13.99 -8.80 -8.52
C LEU A 145 14.66 -10.19 -8.58
N LYS A 146 15.63 -10.34 -9.49
CA LYS A 146 16.24 -11.65 -9.87
C LYS A 146 17.25 -12.23 -8.88
N ASN A 147 17.71 -11.49 -7.88
CA ASN A 147 18.69 -11.96 -6.89
C ASN A 147 17.99 -12.79 -5.83
N LYS A 148 17.97 -14.11 -6.05
CA LYS A 148 17.41 -15.10 -5.13
C LYS A 148 18.47 -15.53 -4.11
N PRO A 149 18.09 -15.91 -2.88
CA PRO A 149 19.06 -16.31 -1.84
C PRO A 149 20.07 -17.36 -2.31
N TRP A 150 19.63 -18.31 -3.15
CA TRP A 150 20.42 -19.42 -3.68
C TRP A 150 21.26 -19.11 -4.93
N LYS A 151 21.13 -17.93 -5.55
CA LYS A 151 21.95 -17.57 -6.71
C LYS A 151 23.32 -17.06 -6.25
N GLN A 152 24.37 -17.55 -6.91
CA GLN A 152 25.76 -17.16 -6.64
C GLN A 152 26.21 -15.94 -7.44
N SER A 153 25.65 -15.71 -8.63
CA SER A 153 25.89 -14.50 -9.41
C SER A 153 24.73 -13.52 -9.28
N GLU A 154 25.07 -12.23 -9.18
CA GLU A 154 24.09 -11.16 -9.24
C GLU A 154 23.58 -10.98 -10.67
N VAL A 155 22.28 -10.79 -10.80
CA VAL A 155 21.62 -10.51 -12.07
C VAL A 155 21.05 -9.10 -11.97
N GLN A 156 21.38 -8.28 -12.97
CA GLN A 156 20.86 -6.92 -13.07
C GLN A 156 19.33 -6.94 -13.12
N THR A 157 18.71 -6.07 -12.32
CA THR A 157 17.25 -5.94 -12.27
C THR A 157 16.78 -5.21 -13.53
N ASN A 158 15.66 -5.65 -14.11
CA ASN A 158 14.96 -4.84 -15.09
C ASN A 158 14.24 -3.68 -14.38
N LYS A 159 14.96 -2.59 -14.12
CA LYS A 159 14.47 -1.44 -13.35
C LYS A 159 13.25 -0.78 -14.00
N GLU A 160 13.27 -0.64 -15.32
CA GLU A 160 12.17 -0.03 -16.07
C GLU A 160 10.88 -0.84 -15.88
N SER A 161 10.94 -2.15 -16.06
CA SER A 161 9.82 -3.06 -15.82
C SER A 161 9.35 -3.01 -14.38
N PHE A 162 10.27 -3.16 -13.42
CA PHE A 162 9.94 -3.12 -11.99
C PHE A 162 9.15 -1.86 -11.65
N TYR A 163 9.67 -0.70 -12.04
CA TYR A 163 9.08 0.58 -11.72
C TYR A 163 7.75 0.85 -12.44
N LYS A 164 7.61 0.37 -13.69
CA LYS A 164 6.33 0.38 -14.39
C LYS A 164 5.27 -0.42 -13.62
N HIS A 165 5.62 -1.60 -13.13
CA HIS A 165 4.68 -2.46 -12.40
C HIS A 165 4.33 -1.86 -11.01
N ILE A 166 5.29 -1.22 -10.31
CA ILE A 166 4.98 -0.46 -9.09
C ILE A 166 4.04 0.72 -9.38
N PHE A 167 4.26 1.44 -10.48
CA PHE A 167 3.36 2.52 -10.91
C PHE A 167 1.93 2.01 -11.15
N LEU A 168 1.79 0.89 -11.88
CA LEU A 168 0.49 0.30 -12.19
C LEU A 168 -0.21 -0.26 -10.93
N ALA A 169 0.53 -0.79 -9.96
CA ALA A 169 -0.05 -1.15 -8.67
C ALA A 169 -0.66 0.08 -7.96
N GLY A 170 0.03 1.22 -7.96
CA GLY A 170 -0.51 2.47 -7.41
C GLY A 170 -1.75 2.98 -8.15
N TYR A 171 -1.81 2.77 -9.47
CA TYR A 171 -3.01 3.02 -10.26
C TYR A 171 -4.17 2.13 -9.82
N TRP A 172 -3.97 0.82 -9.66
CA TRP A 172 -5.03 -0.10 -9.26
C TRP A 172 -5.54 0.11 -7.84
N PHE A 173 -4.69 0.55 -6.90
CA PHE A 173 -5.18 1.07 -5.62
C PHE A 173 -6.10 2.28 -5.80
N SER A 174 -5.75 3.19 -6.72
CA SER A 174 -6.60 4.35 -7.02
C SER A 174 -7.94 3.95 -7.63
N VAL A 175 -7.94 2.98 -8.56
CA VAL A 175 -9.16 2.38 -9.12
C VAL A 175 -10.01 1.78 -8.01
N LEU A 176 -9.42 0.92 -7.17
CA LEU A 176 -10.08 0.26 -6.05
C LEU A 176 -10.80 1.27 -5.13
N PHE A 177 -10.11 2.32 -4.70
CA PHE A 177 -10.71 3.32 -3.81
C PHE A 177 -11.77 4.18 -4.52
N SER A 178 -11.57 4.50 -5.80
CA SER A 178 -12.50 5.34 -6.59
C SER A 178 -13.76 4.60 -7.04
N SER A 179 -13.65 3.43 -7.69
CA SER A 179 -14.79 2.73 -8.30
C SER A 179 -15.43 1.72 -7.36
N VAL A 180 -14.62 0.90 -6.67
CA VAL A 180 -15.16 -0.18 -5.84
C VAL A 180 -15.70 0.36 -4.51
N LEU A 181 -14.89 1.15 -3.81
CA LEU A 181 -15.30 1.72 -2.52
C LEU A 181 -16.07 3.03 -2.65
N SER A 182 -16.02 3.68 -3.82
CA SER A 182 -16.66 4.98 -4.05
C SER A 182 -16.24 6.04 -3.02
N TRP A 183 -14.98 6.01 -2.59
CA TRP A 183 -14.45 6.94 -1.60
C TRP A 183 -14.00 8.26 -2.24
N ASP A 184 -14.05 9.33 -1.44
CA ASP A 184 -13.38 10.59 -1.72
C ASP A 184 -12.04 10.71 -0.96
N ASP A 185 -11.29 11.76 -1.27
CA ASP A 185 -9.97 12.01 -0.65
C ASP A 185 -10.08 12.16 0.88
N GLU A 186 -11.20 12.69 1.41
CA GLU A 186 -11.41 12.88 2.85
C GLU A 186 -11.64 11.53 3.56
N LYS A 187 -12.44 10.65 2.96
CA LYS A 187 -12.68 9.29 3.48
C LYS A 187 -11.40 8.46 3.42
N LEU A 188 -10.68 8.45 2.30
CA LEU A 188 -9.40 7.73 2.19
C LEU A 188 -8.39 8.20 3.23
N TRP A 189 -8.25 9.52 3.40
CA TRP A 189 -7.40 10.10 4.43
C TRP A 189 -7.83 9.68 5.85
N THR A 190 -9.14 9.71 6.12
CA THR A 190 -9.68 9.38 7.43
C THR A 190 -9.39 7.93 7.81
N GLU A 191 -9.67 6.98 6.92
CA GLU A 191 -9.44 5.55 7.19
C GLU A 191 -7.93 5.25 7.30
N TYR A 192 -7.12 5.83 6.42
CA TYR A 192 -5.66 5.74 6.52
C TYR A 192 -5.14 6.22 7.89
N MET A 193 -5.62 7.37 8.39
CA MET A 193 -5.17 7.95 9.67
C MET A 193 -5.66 7.18 10.90
N LYS A 194 -6.83 6.53 10.82
CA LYS A 194 -7.27 5.61 11.88
C LYS A 194 -6.25 4.49 12.05
N LYS A 195 -5.88 3.82 10.96
CA LYS A 195 -4.89 2.74 11.02
C LYS A 195 -3.50 3.23 11.38
N HIS A 196 -3.10 4.39 10.85
CA HIS A 196 -1.83 5.04 11.22
C HIS A 196 -1.71 5.22 12.73
N THR A 197 -2.77 5.67 13.39
CA THR A 197 -2.81 5.85 14.85
C THR A 197 -2.66 4.52 15.60
N ILE A 198 -3.31 3.46 15.12
CA ILE A 198 -3.20 2.09 15.67
C ILE A 198 -1.76 1.58 15.52
N ASN A 199 -1.16 1.71 14.33
CA ASN A 199 0.20 1.27 14.07
C ASN A 199 1.24 2.04 14.90
N LYS A 200 1.04 3.35 15.06
CA LYS A 200 1.86 4.17 15.97
C LYS A 200 1.77 3.67 17.41
N PHE A 201 0.57 3.33 17.88
CA PHE A 201 0.38 2.77 19.22
C PHE A 201 1.08 1.41 19.37
N ARG A 202 0.97 0.50 18.40
CA ARG A 202 1.66 -0.81 18.40
C ARG A 202 3.18 -0.64 18.52
N GLN A 203 3.78 0.23 17.69
CA GLN A 203 5.21 0.55 17.74
C GLN A 203 5.67 1.13 19.08
N GLN A 204 4.83 1.90 19.76
CA GLN A 204 5.16 2.50 21.06
C GLN A 204 4.96 1.54 22.25
N SER A 205 4.09 0.55 22.09
CA SER A 205 3.70 -0.38 23.15
C SER A 205 4.44 -1.72 23.11
N ASN A 206 5.35 -1.92 22.15
CA ASN A 206 6.02 -3.20 21.86
C ASN A 206 5.03 -4.37 21.66
N TYR A 207 3.87 -4.06 21.08
CA TYR A 207 2.90 -5.06 20.63
C TYR A 207 3.13 -5.41 19.16
#